data_AF-A0A3N5P1F5-F1
#
_entry.id   AF-A0A3N5P1F5-F1
#
_cell.length_a   1.000
_cell.length_b   1.000
_cell.length_c   1.000
_cell.angle_alpha   90.00
_cell.angle_beta   90.00
_cell.angle_gamma   90.00
#
_symmetry.space_group_name_H-M   'P 1'
#
loop_
_entity.id
_entity.type
_entity.pdbx_description
1 polymer ?
#
loop_
_entity_poly.entity_id
_entity_poly.type
_entity_poly.pdbx_seq_one_letter_code
_entity_poly.pdbx_strand_id
1 'polypeptide(L)' 'EVIGDLSARQASITGIDNRNGSGQSIQAEVPLAEMFGYATTLRSRTQGRGSFVMEFDHYAPVSPDVVKAREQVR' A
#
# COMPACT_ATOMS: atom_id res chain seq x y z
N GLU A 1 8.68 9.01 2.63
CA GLU A 1 7.87 8.42 3.73
C GLU A 1 6.71 7.56 3.25
N VAL A 2 5.87 8.00 2.31
CA VAL A 2 4.73 7.19 1.78
C VAL A 2 5.17 5.92 1.04
N ILE A 3 6.19 6.04 0.18
CA ILE A 3 6.77 4.88 -0.54
C ILE A 3 7.25 3.81 0.44
N GLY A 4 7.94 4.21 1.51
CA GLY A 4 8.41 3.27 2.53
C GLY A 4 7.28 2.55 3.28
N ASP A 5 6.15 3.23 3.51
CA ASP A 5 4.97 2.58 4.08
C ASP A 5 4.34 1.56 3.13
N LEU A 6 4.25 1.90 1.85
CA LEU A 6 3.75 0.96 0.84
C LEU A 6 4.65 -0.27 0.79
N SER A 7 5.98 -0.10 0.77
CA SER A 7 6.91 -1.23 0.83
C SER A 7 6.75 -2.09 2.10
N ALA A 8 6.49 -1.47 3.26
CA ALA A 8 6.23 -2.19 4.51
C ALA A 8 4.93 -3.03 4.46
N ARG A 9 3.95 -2.61 3.64
CA ARG A 9 2.68 -3.32 3.40
C ARG A 9 2.76 -4.34 2.26
N GLN A 10 3.97 -4.77 1.88
CA GLN A 10 4.20 -5.69 0.78
C GLN A 10 3.64 -5.17 -0.56
N ALA A 11 3.61 -3.85 -0.75
CA ALA A 11 3.18 -3.26 -2.00
C ALA A 11 4.22 -3.44 -3.11
N SER A 12 3.75 -3.75 -4.32
CA SER A 12 4.54 -3.68 -5.55
C SER A 12 4.29 -2.33 -6.23
N ILE A 13 5.32 -1.49 -6.34
CA ILE A 13 5.19 -0.17 -6.96
C ILE A 13 5.29 -0.33 -8.48
N THR A 14 4.21 0.01 -9.18
CA THR A 14 4.12 -0.10 -10.64
C THR A 14 4.55 1.19 -11.34
N GLY A 15 4.43 2.35 -10.67
CA GLY A 15 4.82 3.62 -11.24
C GLY A 15 4.91 4.76 -10.23
N ILE A 16 5.79 5.73 -10.52
CA ILE A 16 5.91 6.97 -9.76
C ILE A 16 5.96 8.13 -10.76
N ASP A 17 4.91 8.93 -10.77
CA ASP A 17 4.82 10.12 -11.61
C ASP A 17 5.01 11.38 -10.76
N ASN A 18 6.03 12.16 -11.10
CA ASN A 18 6.23 13.47 -10.50
C ASN A 18 5.31 14.49 -11.19
N ARG A 19 4.28 14.96 -10.50
CA ARG A 19 3.43 16.04 -11.01
C ARG A 19 4.12 17.36 -10.68
N ASN A 20 4.71 17.99 -11.70
CA ASN A 20 5.45 19.25 -11.64
C ASN A 20 4.89 20.23 -10.59
N GLY A 21 5.54 20.32 -9.42
CA GLY A 21 5.21 21.24 -8.33
C GLY A 21 3.96 20.92 -7.48
N SER A 22 3.16 19.91 -7.83
CA SER A 22 1.89 19.57 -7.17
C SER A 22 1.92 18.27 -6.36
N GLY A 23 3.02 17.51 -6.42
CA GLY A 23 3.25 16.32 -5.62
C GLY A 23 3.71 15.13 -6.45
N GLN A 24 3.64 13.95 -5.85
CA GLN A 24 3.96 12.68 -6.51
C GLN A 24 2.71 11.82 -6.56
N SER A 25 2.44 11.22 -7.71
CA SER A 25 1.43 10.17 -7.87
C SER A 25 2.15 8.83 -7.84
N ILE A 26 1.72 7.93 -6.95
CA ILE A 26 2.32 6.61 -6.81
C ILE A 26 1.24 5.60 -7.18
N GLN A 27 1.55 4.74 -8.14
CA GLN A 27 0.74 3.57 -8.46
C GLN A 27 1.42 2.35 -7.84
N ALA A 28 0.64 1.57 -7.09
CA ALA A 28 1.12 0.37 -6.45
C ALA A 28 -0.02 -0.63 -6.28
N GLU A 29 0.32 -1.90 -6.41
CA GLU A 29 -0.53 -3.02 -6.05
C GLU A 29 -0.26 -3.39 -4.60
N VAL A 30 -1.30 -3.46 -3.78
CA VAL A 30 -1.17 -3.76 -2.35
C VAL A 30 -2.19 -4.85 -1.98
N PRO A 31 -1.80 -5.87 -1.20
CA PRO A 31 -2.77 -6.82 -0.66
C PRO A 31 -3.86 -6.08 0.12
N LEU A 32 -5.13 -6.31 -0.21
CA LEU A 32 -6.26 -5.61 0.43
C LEU A 32 -6.28 -5.82 1.96
N ALA A 33 -5.81 -6.97 2.45
CA ALA A 33 -5.68 -7.27 3.88
C ALA A 33 -4.78 -6.26 4.62
N GLU A 34 -3.78 -5.72 3.94
CA GLU A 34 -2.83 -4.75 4.49
C GLU A 34 -3.32 -3.30 4.36
N MET A 35 -4.48 -3.03 3.75
CA MET A 35 -4.97 -1.66 3.52
C MET A 35 -5.92 -1.14 4.61
N PHE A 36 -6.27 -1.97 5.59
CA PHE A 36 -7.11 -1.55 6.70
C PHE A 36 -6.44 -0.41 7.49
N GLY A 37 -7.17 0.69 7.71
CA GLY A 37 -6.66 1.87 8.41
C GLY A 37 -5.68 2.75 7.61
N TYR A 38 -5.43 2.43 6.33
CA TYR A 38 -4.45 3.16 5.51
C TYR A 38 -4.74 4.66 5.39
N ALA A 39 -6.03 5.06 5.36
CA ALA A 39 -6.42 6.47 5.29
C ALA A 39 -5.84 7.32 6.43
N THR A 40 -5.91 6.81 7.66
CA THR A 40 -5.37 7.50 8.85
C THR A 40 -3.85 7.58 8.77
N THR A 41 -3.22 6.49 8.40
CA THR A 41 -1.77 6.37 8.25
C THR A 41 -1.22 7.31 7.17
N LEU A 42 -1.87 7.39 6.01
CA LEU A 42 -1.52 8.30 4.92
C LEU A 42 -1.68 9.76 5.35
N ARG A 43 -2.79 10.10 6.01
CA ARG A 43 -3.04 11.45 6.52
C ARG A 43 -1.94 11.89 7.48
N SER A 44 -1.54 11.01 8.40
CA SER A 44 -0.46 11.29 9.35
C SER A 44 0.88 11.57 8.64
N ARG A 45 1.29 10.71 7.71
CA ARG A 45 2.57 10.85 6.98
C ARG A 45 2.62 11.99 5.99
N THR A 46 1.48 12.44 5.48
CA THR A 46 1.40 13.53 4.51
C THR A 46 0.97 14.86 5.14
N GLN A 47 0.93 14.94 6.47
CA GLN A 47 0.43 16.10 7.21
C GLN A 47 -0.97 16.54 6.73
N GLY A 48 -1.81 15.56 6.34
CA GLY A 48 -3.16 15.77 5.86
C GLY A 48 -3.31 16.17 4.39
N ARG A 49 -2.22 16.17 3.61
CA ARG A 49 -2.23 16.64 2.22
C ARG A 49 -2.41 15.53 1.19
N GLY A 50 -2.17 14.28 1.57
CA GLY A 50 -2.27 13.11 0.70
C GLY A 50 -3.71 12.63 0.53
N SER A 51 -4.02 12.16 -0.67
CA SER A 51 -5.25 11.44 -1.00
C SER A 51 -4.89 10.14 -1.71
N PHE A 52 -5.78 9.16 -1.65
CA PHE A 52 -5.61 7.87 -2.31
C PHE A 52 -6.98 7.35 -2.77
N VAL A 53 -6.94 6.49 -3.77
CA VAL A 53 -8.08 5.72 -4.26
C VAL A 53 -7.62 4.26 -4.31
N MET A 54 -8.54 3.34 -4.03
CA MET A 54 -8.30 1.91 -4.15
C MET A 54 -9.40 1.30 -5.00
N GLU A 55 -9.00 0.42 -5.90
CA GLU A 55 -9.89 -0.38 -6.73
C GLU A 55 -9.40 -1.83 -6.68
N PHE A 56 -10.33 -2.77 -6.79
CA PHE A 56 -9.97 -4.18 -6.95
C PHE A 56 -9.38 -4.40 -8.34
N ASP A 57 -8.19 -5.01 -8.39
CA ASP A 57 -7.52 -5.33 -9.65
C ASP A 57 -7.58 -6.84 -9.93
N HIS A 58 -6.94 -7.67 -9.10
CA HIS A 58 -6.90 -9.13 -9.27
C HIS A 58 -6.73 -9.89 -7.95
N TYR A 59 -6.84 -11.23 -8.04
CA TYR A 59 -6.44 -12.15 -6.98
C TYR A 59 -5.03 -12.68 -7.24
N ALA A 60 -4.17 -12.62 -6.22
CA ALA A 60 -2.82 -13.13 -6.26
C ALA A 60 -2.60 -14.19 -5.16
N PRO A 61 -1.66 -15.14 -5.36
CA PRO A 61 -1.22 -16.02 -4.29
C PRO A 61 -0.62 -15.19 -3.14
N VAL A 62 -0.94 -15.59 -1.91
CA VAL A 62 -0.43 -14.91 -0.71
C VAL A 62 1.05 -15.22 -0.54
N SER A 63 1.82 -14.27 0.01
CA SER A 63 3.22 -14.48 0.35
C SER A 63 3.41 -15.72 1.24
N PRO A 64 4.47 -16.54 1.03
CA PRO A 64 4.76 -17.71 1.85
C PRO A 64 4.81 -17.41 3.35
N ASP A 65 5.21 -16.20 3.74
CA ASP A 65 5.30 -15.79 5.15
C ASP A 65 3.92 -15.69 5.79
N VAL A 66 2.93 -15.18 5.05
CA VAL A 66 1.54 -15.11 5.50
C VAL A 66 0.92 -16.51 5.55
N VAL A 67 1.27 -17.38 4.59
CA VAL A 67 0.80 -18.78 4.60
C VAL A 67 1.30 -19.52 5.84
N LYS A 68 2.60 -19.44 6.15
CA LYS A 68 3.20 -20.04 7.34
C LYS A 68 2.58 -19.51 8.64
N ALA A 69 2.36 -18.19 8.72
CA ALA A 69 1.73 -17.59 9.89
C ALA A 69 0.31 -18.12 10.11
N ARG A 70 -0.46 -18.36 9.04
CA ARG A 70 -1.81 -18.94 9.15
C ARG A 70 -1.80 -20.43 9.52
N GLU A 71 -0.77 -21.18 9.14
CA GLU A 71 -0.60 -22.59 9.52
C GLU A 71 -0.24 -22.75 10.99
N GLN A 72 0.54 -21.83 11.58
CA GLN A 72 0.95 -21.87 12.99
C GLN A 72 -0.17 -21.53 13.98
N VAL A 73 -1.24 -20.91 13.51
CA VAL A 73 -2.42 -20.53 14.33
C VAL A 73 -3.44 -21.69 14.39
N ARG A 74 -3.24 -22.72 13.58
CA ARG A 74 -4.11 -23.89 13.48
C ARG A 74 -3.66 -25.02 14.41
#